data_AF-A0A5U8JF83-F1
#
_entry.id   AF-A0A5U8JF83-F1
#
_cell.length_a   1.000
_cell.length_b   1.000
_cell.length_c   1.000
_cell.angle_alpha   90.00
_cell.angle_beta   90.00
_cell.angle_gamma   90.00
#
_symmetry.space_group_name_H-M   'P 1'
#
loop_
_entity.id
_entity.type
_entity.pdbx_description
1 polymer ?
#
loop_
_entity_poly.entity_id
_entity_poly.type
_entity_poly.pdbx_seq_one_letter_code
_entity_poly.pdbx_strand_id
1 'polypeptide(L)'
;MTGIQQRAELQRQIWQIANDVRGSVDGWDFKQYVLGTLFYRFISENFTCYIEGGDDSVNYAALNDNDITSGIKEDAIRTKGYFIYPGELFINVAANANTNEHLNRDLAEIFESIESSANGYPSEPDIKGLFADFDVKSNRLGNTVKEKNTRLAAVLKGVAGLKLG
;
A
#
# COMPACT_ATOMS: atom_id res chain seq x y z
N MET A 1 -11.84 -22.68 9.05
CA MET A 1 -12.00 -22.55 7.59
C MET A 1 -10.65 -22.87 6.97
N THR A 2 -10.60 -23.71 5.93
CA THR A 2 -9.31 -24.15 5.36
C THR A 2 -8.68 -23.03 4.53
N GLY A 3 -7.35 -22.94 4.49
CA GLY A 3 -6.64 -21.88 3.75
C GLY A 3 -6.96 -21.79 2.24
N ILE A 4 -7.57 -22.83 1.68
CA ILE A 4 -8.08 -22.86 0.29
C ILE A 4 -9.38 -22.03 0.15
N GLN A 5 -10.27 -22.06 1.14
CA GLN A 5 -11.49 -21.24 1.16
C GLN A 5 -11.16 -19.76 1.34
N GLN A 6 -10.22 -19.42 2.23
CA GLN A 6 -9.74 -18.04 2.39
C GLN A 6 -9.12 -17.50 1.10
N ARG A 7 -8.30 -18.29 0.39
CA ARG A 7 -7.71 -17.90 -0.91
C ARG A 7 -8.76 -17.67 -1.99
N ALA A 8 -9.76 -18.54 -2.10
CA ALA A 8 -10.84 -18.40 -3.08
C ALA A 8 -11.74 -17.18 -2.78
N GLU A 9 -11.97 -16.90 -1.50
CA GLU A 9 -12.73 -15.74 -1.06
C GLU A 9 -11.97 -14.43 -1.30
N LEU A 10 -10.66 -14.42 -1.03
CA LEU A 10 -9.74 -13.34 -1.40
C LEU A 10 -9.80 -13.05 -2.90
N GLN A 11 -9.64 -14.10 -3.73
CA GLN A 11 -9.63 -13.96 -5.19
C GLN A 11 -10.96 -13.41 -5.71
N ARG A 12 -12.09 -13.87 -5.15
CA ARG A 12 -13.43 -13.37 -5.49
C ARG A 12 -13.60 -11.89 -5.12
N GLN A 13 -13.12 -11.51 -3.94
CA GLN A 13 -13.17 -10.14 -3.42
C GLN A 13 -12.31 -9.17 -4.26
N ILE A 14 -11.09 -9.59 -4.62
CA ILE A 14 -10.22 -8.87 -5.56
C ILE A 14 -10.94 -8.68 -6.91
N TRP A 15 -11.61 -9.73 -7.39
CA TRP A 15 -12.40 -9.67 -8.62
C TRP A 15 -13.63 -8.75 -8.54
N GLN A 16 -14.27 -8.62 -7.37
CA GLN A 16 -15.39 -7.69 -7.17
C GLN A 16 -14.93 -6.24 -7.23
N ILE A 17 -13.83 -5.87 -6.56
CA ILE A 17 -13.22 -4.53 -6.72
C ILE A 17 -12.82 -4.30 -8.17
N ALA A 18 -12.24 -5.31 -8.82
CA ALA A 18 -11.90 -5.28 -10.25
C ALA A 18 -13.09 -5.03 -11.17
N ASN A 19 -14.32 -5.34 -10.76
CA ASN A 19 -15.54 -5.07 -11.51
C ASN A 19 -16.11 -3.68 -11.19
N ASP A 20 -16.14 -3.27 -9.92
CA ASP A 20 -16.77 -2.01 -9.49
C ASP A 20 -16.07 -0.77 -10.04
N VAL A 21 -14.77 -0.85 -10.30
CA VAL A 21 -13.99 0.29 -10.83
C VAL A 21 -13.74 0.19 -12.35
N ARG A 22 -14.07 -0.96 -12.99
CA ARG A 22 -13.94 -1.17 -14.45
C ARG A 22 -14.79 -0.23 -15.29
N GLY A 23 -15.81 0.41 -14.71
CA GLY A 23 -16.73 1.29 -15.42
C GLY A 23 -16.09 2.50 -16.11
N SER A 24 -14.81 2.83 -15.86
CA SER A 24 -14.15 4.00 -16.45
C SER A 24 -12.65 3.87 -16.78
N VAL A 25 -12.03 2.71 -16.55
CA VAL A 25 -10.61 2.39 -16.80
C VAL A 25 -10.56 1.11 -17.64
N ASP A 26 -9.71 1.05 -18.67
CA ASP A 26 -9.48 -0.20 -19.41
C ASP A 26 -9.09 -1.31 -18.43
N GLY A 27 -9.74 -2.47 -18.52
CA GLY A 27 -9.72 -3.48 -17.46
C GLY A 27 -8.33 -4.06 -17.16
N TRP A 28 -7.38 -3.91 -18.09
CA TRP A 28 -5.99 -4.31 -17.94
C TRP A 28 -5.20 -3.35 -17.03
N ASP A 29 -5.37 -2.03 -17.18
CA ASP A 29 -4.71 -1.03 -16.33
C ASP A 29 -5.24 -1.06 -14.89
N PHE A 30 -6.54 -1.31 -14.75
CA PHE A 30 -7.16 -1.42 -13.44
C PHE A 30 -6.57 -2.56 -12.59
N LYS A 31 -6.18 -3.66 -13.24
CA LYS A 31 -5.57 -4.81 -12.57
C LYS A 31 -4.23 -4.43 -11.94
N GLN A 32 -3.42 -3.59 -12.58
CA GLN A 32 -2.13 -3.15 -12.03
C GLN A 32 -2.33 -2.31 -10.77
N TYR A 33 -3.28 -1.36 -10.78
CA TYR A 33 -3.61 -0.57 -9.59
C TYR A 33 -4.12 -1.44 -8.44
N VAL A 34 -5.04 -2.38 -8.69
CA VAL A 34 -5.54 -3.25 -7.61
C VAL A 34 -4.43 -4.13 -7.06
N LEU A 35 -3.63 -4.77 -7.92
CA LEU A 35 -2.54 -5.64 -7.48
C LEU A 35 -1.48 -4.88 -6.70
N GLY A 36 -1.06 -3.71 -7.18
CA GLY A 36 -0.08 -2.91 -6.46
C GLY A 36 -0.63 -2.36 -5.15
N THR A 37 -1.92 -2.00 -5.08
CA THR A 37 -2.56 -1.61 -3.80
C THR A 37 -2.68 -2.78 -2.83
N LEU A 38 -3.02 -3.98 -3.31
CA LEU A 38 -3.03 -5.19 -2.48
C LEU A 38 -1.64 -5.52 -1.94
N PHE A 39 -0.63 -5.38 -2.78
CA PHE A 39 0.75 -5.59 -2.39
C PHE A 39 1.20 -4.55 -1.37
N TYR A 40 0.90 -3.27 -1.59
CA TYR A 40 1.16 -2.19 -0.63
C TYR A 40 0.47 -2.43 0.73
N ARG A 41 -0.80 -2.89 0.71
CA ARG A 41 -1.51 -3.32 1.92
C ARG A 41 -0.77 -4.47 2.61
N PHE A 42 -0.40 -5.51 1.87
CA PHE A 42 0.30 -6.68 2.39
C PHE A 42 1.63 -6.32 3.06
N ILE A 43 2.48 -5.51 2.41
CA ILE A 43 3.76 -5.12 2.99
C ILE A 43 3.58 -4.20 4.21
N SER A 44 2.55 -3.36 4.23
CA SER A 44 2.21 -2.49 5.37
C SER A 44 1.77 -3.30 6.58
N GLU A 45 0.87 -4.27 6.38
CA GLU A 45 0.42 -5.18 7.43
C GLU A 45 1.58 -6.07 7.92
N ASN A 46 2.39 -6.63 7.01
CA ASN A 46 3.55 -7.45 7.40
C ASN A 46 4.59 -6.66 8.21
N PHE A 47 4.80 -5.39 7.85
CA PHE A 47 5.72 -4.50 8.54
C PHE A 47 5.20 -4.13 9.93
N THR A 48 3.92 -3.76 10.02
CA THR A 48 3.24 -3.46 11.30
C THR A 48 3.32 -4.65 12.26
N CYS A 49 2.92 -5.84 11.80
CA CYS A 49 2.99 -7.07 12.60
C CYS A 49 4.42 -7.40 13.07
N TYR A 50 5.44 -7.04 12.29
CA TYR A 50 6.83 -7.24 12.69
C TYR A 50 7.28 -6.28 13.77
N ILE A 51 6.96 -4.99 13.64
CA ILE A 51 7.34 -3.99 14.63
C ILE A 51 6.60 -4.22 15.95
N GLU A 52 5.32 -4.59 15.87
CA GLU A 52 4.52 -4.88 17.07
C GLU A 52 4.92 -6.22 17.71
N GLY A 53 5.48 -7.17 16.95
CA GLY A 53 6.05 -8.40 17.50
C GLY A 53 5.05 -9.30 18.25
N GLY A 54 3.74 -9.07 18.07
CA GLY A 54 2.67 -9.72 18.83
C GLY A 54 2.40 -9.11 20.21
N ASP A 55 2.91 -7.92 20.48
CA ASP A 55 2.60 -7.13 21.68
C ASP A 55 1.41 -6.19 21.40
N ASP A 56 0.25 -6.54 21.94
CA ASP A 56 -0.99 -5.77 21.80
C ASP A 56 -0.92 -4.35 22.41
N SER A 57 0.11 -4.04 23.21
CA SER A 57 0.33 -2.70 23.77
C SER A 57 1.02 -1.75 22.78
N VAL A 58 1.64 -2.28 21.72
CA VAL A 58 2.28 -1.50 20.68
C VAL A 58 1.30 -1.34 19.52
N ASN A 59 0.96 -0.09 19.20
CA ASN A 59 0.20 0.24 17.99
C ASN A 59 1.09 1.07 17.09
N TYR A 60 1.81 0.42 16.18
CA TYR A 60 2.76 1.06 15.30
C TYR A 60 2.07 2.09 14.39
N ALA A 61 0.86 1.78 13.93
CA ALA A 61 0.09 2.67 13.07
C ALA A 61 -0.38 3.97 13.77
N ALA A 62 -0.39 4.01 15.10
CA ALA A 62 -0.74 5.19 15.88
C ALA A 62 0.47 6.04 16.31
N LEU A 63 1.70 5.60 16.04
CA LEU A 63 2.91 6.35 16.39
C LEU A 63 3.09 7.57 15.47
N ASN A 64 3.82 8.57 15.96
CA ASN A 64 4.26 9.68 15.13
C ASN A 64 5.53 9.29 14.37
N ASP A 65 5.65 9.69 13.11
CA ASP A 65 6.86 9.46 12.31
C ASP A 65 8.12 10.04 12.99
N ASN A 66 7.99 11.12 13.77
CA ASN A 66 9.08 11.72 14.52
C ASN A 66 9.57 10.87 15.72
N ASP A 67 8.75 9.94 16.20
CA ASP A 67 9.13 9.02 17.29
C ASP A 67 9.97 7.85 16.76
N ILE A 68 10.07 7.69 15.44
CA ILE A 68 10.88 6.67 14.79
C ILE A 68 12.36 7.07 14.85
N THR A 69 13.11 6.38 15.69
CA THR A 69 14.56 6.54 15.76
C THR A 69 15.27 5.89 14.56
N SER A 70 16.46 6.40 14.22
CA SER A 70 17.30 5.82 13.17
C SER A 70 17.67 4.36 13.43
N GLY A 71 17.81 3.95 14.70
CA GLY A 71 18.08 2.56 15.08
C GLY A 71 16.93 1.61 14.69
N ILE A 72 15.69 1.98 15.01
CA ILE A 72 14.50 1.20 14.61
C ILE A 72 14.44 1.04 13.09
N LYS A 73 14.72 2.14 12.37
CA LYS A 73 14.74 2.12 10.91
C LYS A 73 15.82 1.18 10.36
N GLU A 74 17.05 1.28 10.84
CA GLU A 74 18.16 0.43 10.38
C GLU A 74 17.91 -1.05 10.68
N ASP A 75 17.45 -1.38 11.88
CA ASP A 75 17.15 -2.76 12.28
C ASP A 75 16.00 -3.37 11.45
N ALA A 76 14.96 -2.57 11.18
CA ALA A 76 13.86 -2.96 10.33
C ALA A 76 14.32 -3.22 8.89
N ILE A 77 15.14 -2.35 8.29
CA ILE A 77 15.66 -2.56 6.93
C ILE A 77 16.56 -3.79 6.87
N ARG A 78 17.45 -4.00 7.86
CA ARG A 78 18.33 -5.18 7.89
C ARG A 78 17.56 -6.50 7.99
N THR A 79 16.39 -6.49 8.64
CA THR A 79 15.60 -7.70 8.90
C THR A 79 14.52 -7.94 7.85
N LYS A 80 13.83 -6.89 7.41
CA LYS A 80 12.71 -6.96 6.45
C LYS A 80 13.10 -6.58 5.02
N GLY A 81 14.19 -5.87 4.85
CA GLY A 81 14.67 -5.40 3.56
C GLY A 81 14.10 -4.07 3.10
N TYR A 82 13.14 -3.50 3.83
CA TYR A 82 12.52 -2.21 3.54
C TYR A 82 12.00 -1.55 4.83
N PHE A 83 11.61 -0.28 4.73
CA PHE A 83 11.02 0.49 5.82
C PHE A 83 9.77 1.24 5.35
N ILE A 84 8.77 1.36 6.23
CA ILE A 84 7.55 2.14 6.00
C ILE A 84 7.30 2.96 7.26
N TYR A 85 7.17 4.29 7.16
CA TYR A 85 6.81 5.10 8.33
C TYR A 85 5.35 4.86 8.76
N PRO A 86 4.99 5.12 10.04
CA PRO A 86 3.61 5.04 10.51
C PRO A 86 2.62 5.78 9.61
N GLY A 87 2.90 7.04 9.26
CA GLY A 87 2.05 7.85 8.38
C GLY A 87 1.89 7.31 6.96
N GLU A 88 2.88 6.53 6.50
CA GLU A 88 2.93 5.91 5.18
C GLU A 88 2.29 4.52 5.15
N LEU A 89 1.75 4.01 6.26
CA LEU A 89 1.08 2.70 6.27
C LEU A 89 -0.23 2.74 5.50
N PHE A 90 -0.54 1.64 4.81
CA PHE A 90 -1.78 1.50 4.06
C PHE A 90 -3.03 1.87 4.87
N ILE A 91 -3.11 1.47 6.14
CA ILE A 91 -4.28 1.76 6.99
C ILE A 91 -4.51 3.26 7.17
N ASN A 92 -3.44 4.04 7.34
CA ASN A 92 -3.48 5.49 7.55
C ASN A 92 -3.76 6.24 6.25
N VAL A 93 -3.11 5.83 5.16
CA VAL A 93 -3.35 6.40 3.83
C VAL A 93 -4.77 6.09 3.36
N ALA A 94 -5.21 4.84 3.50
CA ALA A 94 -6.56 4.44 3.14
C ALA A 94 -7.61 5.15 3.99
N ALA A 95 -7.36 5.41 5.29
CA ALA A 95 -8.28 6.18 6.13
C ALA A 95 -8.55 7.58 5.54
N ASN A 96 -7.47 8.28 5.15
CA ASN A 96 -7.50 9.68 4.68
C ASN A 96 -7.73 9.84 3.17
N ALA A 97 -7.78 8.75 2.41
CA ALA A 97 -7.77 8.78 0.94
C ALA A 97 -8.88 9.65 0.30
N ASN A 98 -10.09 9.66 0.87
CA ASN A 98 -11.23 10.40 0.29
C ASN A 98 -11.13 11.93 0.48
N THR A 99 -10.35 12.37 1.45
CA THR A 99 -10.19 13.79 1.81
C THR A 99 -8.84 14.36 1.39
N ASN A 100 -7.93 13.51 0.90
CA ASN A 100 -6.60 13.92 0.50
C ASN A 100 -6.58 14.45 -0.94
N GLU A 101 -6.46 15.78 -1.09
CA GLU A 101 -6.36 16.46 -2.39
C GLU A 101 -5.02 16.24 -3.11
N HIS A 102 -4.04 15.64 -2.43
CA HIS A 102 -2.70 15.36 -2.92
C HIS A 102 -2.38 13.85 -2.94
N LEU A 103 -3.40 12.99 -2.83
CA LEU A 103 -3.23 11.54 -2.72
C LEU A 103 -2.29 10.92 -3.76
N ASN A 104 -2.39 11.33 -5.03
CA ASN A 104 -1.51 10.84 -6.09
C ASN A 104 -0.03 11.18 -5.85
N ARG A 105 0.25 12.36 -5.29
CA ARG A 105 1.60 12.80 -4.96
C ARG A 105 2.11 12.04 -3.75
N ASP A 106 1.31 11.98 -2.69
CA ASP A 106 1.69 11.32 -1.45
C ASP A 106 1.96 9.83 -1.68
N LEU A 107 1.15 9.15 -2.49
CA LEU A 107 1.42 7.77 -2.90
C LEU A 107 2.72 7.62 -3.68
N ALA A 108 3.06 8.58 -4.55
CA ALA A 108 4.34 8.56 -5.27
C ALA A 108 5.52 8.66 -4.29
N GLU A 109 5.43 9.59 -3.35
CA GLU A 109 6.46 9.84 -2.34
C GLU A 109 6.60 8.65 -1.39
N ILE A 110 5.49 8.02 -1.00
CA ILE A 110 5.48 6.78 -0.20
C ILE A 110 6.18 5.65 -0.94
N PHE A 111 5.84 5.40 -2.20
CA PHE A 111 6.47 4.32 -2.95
C PHE A 111 7.97 4.55 -3.16
N GLU A 112 8.37 5.79 -3.44
CA GLU A 112 9.77 6.16 -3.52
C GLU A 112 10.49 6.02 -2.16
N SER A 113 9.84 6.39 -1.05
CA SER A 113 10.36 6.23 0.32
C SER A 113 10.62 4.76 0.65
N ILE A 114 9.67 3.87 0.34
CA ILE A 114 9.81 2.42 0.54
C ILE A 114 10.93 1.87 -0.33
N GLU A 115 11.00 2.24 -1.61
CA GLU A 115 12.04 1.76 -2.52
C GLU A 115 13.44 2.23 -2.09
N SER A 116 13.55 3.51 -1.76
CA SER A 116 14.82 4.11 -1.35
C SER A 116 15.28 3.67 0.04
N SER A 117 14.39 3.18 0.89
CA SER A 117 14.75 2.65 2.20
C SER A 117 15.74 1.48 2.13
N ALA A 118 15.71 0.71 1.05
CA ALA A 118 16.58 -0.43 0.83
C ALA A 118 17.94 -0.05 0.19
N ASN A 119 18.15 1.22 -0.17
CA ASN A 119 19.37 1.65 -0.87
C ASN A 119 20.63 1.36 -0.05
N GLY A 120 21.60 0.67 -0.67
CA GLY A 120 22.84 0.26 0.00
C GLY A 120 22.70 -0.97 0.91
N TYR A 121 21.52 -1.58 0.99
CA TYR A 121 21.30 -2.86 1.68
C TYR A 121 21.23 -4.02 0.67
N PRO A 122 21.48 -5.27 1.10
CA PRO A 122 21.38 -6.44 0.23
C PRO A 122 19.99 -6.64 -0.41
N SER A 123 18.94 -6.07 0.17
CA SER A 123 17.56 -6.12 -0.32
C SER A 123 17.25 -5.12 -1.45
N GLU A 124 18.15 -4.15 -1.74
CA GLU A 124 17.93 -3.15 -2.79
C GLU A 124 17.46 -3.75 -4.13
N PRO A 125 18.07 -4.83 -4.66
CA PRO A 125 17.67 -5.38 -5.96
C PRO A 125 16.25 -5.97 -5.98
N ASP A 126 15.74 -6.41 -4.82
CA ASP A 126 14.42 -7.03 -4.68
C ASP A 126 13.31 -5.99 -4.50
N ILE A 127 13.67 -4.80 -4.01
CA ILE A 127 12.73 -3.72 -3.69
C ILE A 127 12.71 -2.63 -4.78
N LYS A 128 13.80 -2.47 -5.54
CA LYS A 128 13.89 -1.44 -6.57
C LYS A 128 12.91 -1.68 -7.71
N GLY A 129 12.07 -0.69 -8.02
CA GLY A 129 11.05 -0.78 -9.05
C GLY A 129 9.83 -1.61 -8.66
N LEU A 130 9.66 -1.92 -7.37
CA LEU A 130 8.54 -2.69 -6.84
C LEU A 130 7.17 -2.05 -7.14
N PHE A 131 7.13 -0.73 -7.27
CA PHE A 131 5.93 0.04 -7.61
C PHE A 131 6.00 0.70 -8.99
N ALA A 132 6.95 0.33 -9.85
CA ALA A 132 7.16 0.97 -11.15
C ALA A 132 5.92 0.90 -12.07
N ASP A 133 5.12 -0.15 -11.95
CA ASP A 133 3.88 -0.32 -12.72
C ASP A 133 2.68 0.44 -12.13
N PHE A 134 2.81 1.01 -10.92
CA PHE A 134 1.74 1.79 -10.27
C PHE A 134 1.87 3.28 -10.64
N ASP A 135 1.47 3.63 -11.87
CA ASP A 135 1.55 5.01 -12.32
C ASP A 135 0.42 5.89 -11.74
N VAL A 136 0.69 6.57 -10.63
CA VAL A 136 -0.22 7.53 -9.97
C VAL A 136 -0.50 8.80 -10.79
N LYS A 137 0.25 9.07 -11.86
CA LYS A 137 0.10 10.25 -12.74
C LYS A 137 -0.60 9.91 -14.05
N SER A 138 -0.93 8.64 -14.29
CA SER A 138 -1.49 8.19 -15.56
C SER A 138 -2.79 8.92 -15.93
N ASN A 139 -2.91 9.31 -17.20
CA ASN A 139 -4.17 9.83 -17.74
C ASN A 139 -5.30 8.79 -17.72
N ARG A 140 -4.96 7.51 -17.51
CA ARG A 140 -5.91 6.40 -17.32
C ARG A 140 -6.69 6.52 -16.00
N LEU A 141 -6.14 7.22 -15.00
CA LEU A 141 -6.82 7.53 -13.75
C LEU A 141 -7.75 8.75 -13.85
N GLY A 142 -7.72 9.50 -14.95
CA GLY A 142 -8.50 10.71 -15.15
C GLY A 142 -7.66 11.85 -15.73
N ASN A 143 -8.34 12.83 -16.33
CA ASN A 143 -7.70 13.95 -16.99
C ASN A 143 -7.29 15.05 -15.99
N THR A 144 -8.01 15.15 -14.86
CA THR A 144 -7.69 16.13 -13.80
C THR A 144 -7.09 15.45 -12.56
N VAL A 145 -6.33 16.20 -11.75
CA VAL A 145 -5.78 15.70 -10.48
C VAL A 145 -6.88 15.19 -9.55
N LYS A 146 -8.01 15.91 -9.50
CA LYS A 146 -9.18 15.52 -8.71
C LYS A 146 -9.76 14.17 -9.13
N GLU A 147 -9.91 13.93 -10.43
CA GLU A 147 -10.37 12.65 -10.95
C GLU A 147 -9.39 11.52 -10.61
N LYS A 148 -8.08 11.75 -10.79
CA LYS A 148 -7.03 10.79 -10.43
C LYS A 148 -7.11 10.40 -8.96
N ASN A 149 -7.18 11.38 -8.06
CA ASN A 149 -7.29 11.15 -6.62
C ASN A 149 -8.58 10.44 -6.25
N THR A 150 -9.70 10.78 -6.89
CA THR A 150 -10.99 10.09 -6.66
C THR A 150 -10.88 8.61 -7.02
N ARG A 151 -10.24 8.26 -8.14
CA ARG A 151 -10.05 6.86 -8.55
C ARG A 151 -9.06 6.12 -7.66
N LEU A 152 -7.93 6.73 -7.32
CA LEU A 152 -6.95 6.15 -6.39
C LEU A 152 -7.59 5.89 -5.03
N ALA A 153 -8.38 6.83 -4.52
CA ALA A 153 -9.11 6.65 -3.27
C ALA A 153 -10.13 5.50 -3.36
N ALA A 154 -10.85 5.36 -4.47
CA ALA A 154 -11.75 4.24 -4.69
C ALA A 154 -11.01 2.89 -4.68
N VAL A 155 -9.82 2.80 -5.28
CA VAL A 155 -8.98 1.58 -5.24
C VAL A 155 -8.54 1.27 -3.82
N LEU A 156 -7.99 2.25 -3.10
CA LEU A 156 -7.55 2.08 -1.71
C LEU A 156 -8.70 1.64 -0.80
N LYS A 157 -9.86 2.31 -0.89
CA LYS A 157 -11.05 1.95 -0.10
C LYS A 157 -11.62 0.59 -0.48
N GLY A 158 -11.63 0.26 -1.77
CA GLY A 158 -12.01 -1.07 -2.24
C GLY A 158 -11.13 -2.14 -1.60
N VAL A 159 -9.81 -1.99 -1.71
CA VAL A 159 -8.85 -2.94 -1.13
C VAL A 159 -8.94 -2.97 0.40
N ALA A 160 -9.16 -1.84 1.08
CA ALA A 160 -9.34 -1.80 2.53
C ALA A 160 -10.60 -2.55 3.00
N GLY A 161 -11.66 -2.55 2.18
CA GLY A 161 -12.89 -3.29 2.43
C GLY A 161 -12.76 -4.81 2.32
N LEU A 162 -11.62 -5.32 1.83
CA LEU A 162 -11.39 -6.76 1.74
C LEU A 162 -11.10 -7.37 3.10
N LYS A 163 -11.75 -8.50 3.37
CA LYS A 163 -11.43 -9.37 4.50
C LYS A 163 -10.30 -10.30 4.06
N LEU A 164 -9.07 -9.77 4.13
CA LEU A 164 -7.87 -10.60 4.17
C LEU A 164 -7.85 -11.16 5.60
N GLY A 165 -8.11 -12.47 5.72
CA GLY A 165 -8.52 -13.12 6.97
C GLY A 165 -7.48 -13.13 8.07
#